data_AF-A0A0Q5MUL9-F1
#
_entry.id   AF-A0A0Q5MUL9-F1
#
_cell.length_a   1.000
_cell.length_b   1.000
_cell.length_c   1.000
_cell.angle_alpha   90.00
_cell.angle_beta   90.00
_cell.angle_gamma   90.00
#
_symmetry.space_group_name_H-M   'P 1'
#
loop_
_entity.id
_entity.type
_entity.pdbx_description
1 polymer ?
#
loop_
_entity_poly.entity_id
_entity_poly.type
_entity_poly.pdbx_seq_one_letter_code
_entity_poly.pdbx_strand_id
1 'polypeptide(L)'
;MLPATNRAGVSRGAFPKHSPAQVWAALAPILAGQPRVRLSRDAGRTYPQKHERVLTEALPTFPAAVRIFGKDGTCAAIFLDFDSSVAGVDWVEADVRAVQNWLHAVGARWIEDYSPNGGRHVYIPLEQRVTFSDARDLVEALGTRYRSLDKTPHQNLLHGCMRTPGSPHKRGGHQELAMSLSMAYDVARRPNSASIWAAMTTDLAGEIAAVRALRLEGTFTPATAETPRIQQRTGRMSRTMQLMAQTGLYDTNRYASDSDARQAILTGAAACGMELIEVERRMMQGTWPGLASFYARYASRHRAPALRRDWLEAVTYLSKNPGSKIEKNNARISPTSQPNTQPQGLKGNPTSSNPDAEHRFIRTWRNALRLREHTYTESRTGLARRMVLRALAEAAHMTASRFIEFGDRSIAVATGLDHTTVGSHLRTLRSEKDPLVTLVERGRGTKGDLYMLTVPEDVKTAAEDLTWRKGKIHALRPVFRELGLPAAFIYEALEHCPALTTAEIVKVTKLSRTAVSEALEVMAAWNMIARDTTRAWSVVATTSLKDLAEHFGVLEAVAAQLQRYRIERILWKEWLSKNVNTVAELLSPGEDYPWETFEGPPDEWALVDMAFTKAG
;
A
#
# COMPACT_ATOMS: atom_id res chain seq x y z
N MET A 1 -34.39 52.72 33.82
CA MET A 1 -33.55 52.20 34.92
C MET A 1 -33.53 50.67 34.83
N LEU A 2 -32.61 49.99 35.51
CA LEU A 2 -32.34 48.55 35.44
C LEU A 2 -33.55 47.64 35.83
N PRO A 3 -33.52 46.30 35.56
CA PRO A 3 -32.62 45.52 34.70
C PRO A 3 -33.37 44.63 33.66
N ALA A 4 -32.64 43.77 32.93
CA ALA A 4 -33.20 42.71 32.09
C ALA A 4 -32.59 41.34 32.39
N THR A 5 -33.42 40.30 32.49
CA THR A 5 -33.01 38.88 32.46
C THR A 5 -34.11 38.03 31.85
N ASN A 6 -33.85 37.42 30.69
CA ASN A 6 -34.67 36.33 30.17
C ASN A 6 -33.73 35.25 29.57
N ARG A 7 -33.80 34.03 30.09
CA ARG A 7 -33.05 32.86 29.62
C ARG A 7 -33.94 31.63 29.70
N ALA A 8 -34.84 31.49 28.74
CA ALA A 8 -35.49 30.22 28.46
C ALA A 8 -34.44 29.22 27.96
N GLY A 9 -34.06 28.26 28.79
CA GLY A 9 -33.15 27.18 28.40
C GLY A 9 -33.87 26.16 27.52
N VAL A 10 -33.43 25.97 26.28
CA VAL A 10 -33.98 24.95 25.38
C VAL A 10 -33.65 23.56 25.93
N SER A 11 -34.66 22.83 26.38
CA SER A 11 -34.50 21.49 26.94
C SER A 11 -34.06 20.49 25.86
N ARG A 12 -32.96 19.77 26.10
CA ARG A 12 -32.56 18.60 25.29
C ARG A 12 -33.51 17.42 25.57
N GLY A 13 -34.71 17.46 25.01
CA GLY A 13 -35.65 16.34 25.07
C GLY A 13 -35.10 15.12 24.32
N ALA A 14 -35.15 13.94 24.95
CA ALA A 14 -34.75 12.70 24.29
C ALA A 14 -35.75 12.34 23.18
N PHE A 15 -35.27 12.23 21.95
CA PHE A 15 -36.10 11.80 20.82
C PHE A 15 -36.63 10.36 21.02
N PRO A 16 -37.83 10.03 20.52
CA PRO A 16 -38.34 8.66 20.59
C PRO A 16 -37.37 7.69 19.87
N LYS A 17 -36.93 6.65 20.58
CA LYS A 17 -35.98 5.66 20.04
C LYS A 17 -36.64 4.78 18.99
N HIS A 18 -36.55 5.19 17.72
CA HIS A 18 -36.87 4.35 16.56
C HIS A 18 -35.98 3.10 16.53
N SER A 19 -36.50 1.97 16.04
CA SER A 19 -35.69 0.74 15.97
C SER A 19 -34.58 0.87 14.91
N PRO A 20 -33.39 0.27 15.13
CA PRO A 20 -32.29 0.31 14.16
C PRO A 20 -32.69 -0.21 12.78
N ALA A 21 -33.62 -1.18 12.70
CA ALA A 21 -34.13 -1.70 11.45
C ALA A 21 -34.98 -0.68 10.67
N GLN A 22 -35.85 0.08 11.35
CA GLN A 22 -36.63 1.16 10.72
C GLN A 22 -35.71 2.29 10.22
N VAL A 23 -34.70 2.65 11.02
CA VAL A 23 -33.72 3.68 10.67
C VAL A 23 -32.89 3.26 9.45
N TRP A 24 -32.38 2.02 9.44
CA TRP A 24 -31.63 1.45 8.32
C TRP A 24 -32.47 1.40 7.04
N ALA A 25 -33.68 0.85 7.10
CA ALA A 25 -34.58 0.73 5.96
C ALA A 25 -34.90 2.09 5.32
N ALA A 26 -35.13 3.12 6.15
CA ALA A 26 -35.49 4.45 5.70
C ALA A 26 -34.32 5.23 5.07
N LEU A 27 -33.08 5.04 5.53
CA LEU A 27 -31.95 5.92 5.18
C LEU A 27 -30.84 5.25 4.36
N ALA A 28 -30.48 4.00 4.65
CA ALA A 28 -29.36 3.34 3.97
C ALA A 28 -29.56 3.24 2.43
N PRO A 29 -30.75 2.91 1.89
CA PRO A 29 -30.98 2.89 0.44
C PRO A 29 -30.90 4.25 -0.25
N ILE A 30 -31.16 5.35 0.47
CA ILE A 30 -31.17 6.71 -0.09
C ILE A 30 -29.75 7.31 -0.07
N LEU A 31 -29.00 7.08 1.01
CA LEU A 31 -27.63 7.60 1.16
C LEU A 31 -26.61 6.87 0.27
N ALA A 32 -26.83 5.60 -0.05
CA ALA A 32 -25.87 4.78 -0.78
C ALA A 32 -25.68 5.24 -2.25
N GLY A 33 -24.43 5.50 -2.66
CA GLY A 33 -24.09 5.86 -4.04
C GLY A 33 -24.43 4.77 -5.08
N GLN A 34 -24.60 3.53 -4.64
CA GLN A 34 -25.18 2.41 -5.40
C GLN A 34 -25.88 1.43 -4.44
N PRO A 35 -26.85 0.61 -4.89
CA PRO A 35 -27.57 -0.38 -4.06
C PRO A 35 -26.70 -1.60 -3.71
N ARG A 36 -25.57 -1.37 -3.03
CA ARG A 36 -24.55 -2.35 -2.66
C ARG A 36 -24.05 -2.07 -1.26
N VAL A 37 -24.02 -3.11 -0.43
CA VAL A 37 -23.59 -3.06 0.97
C VAL A 37 -22.50 -4.08 1.23
N ARG A 38 -21.45 -3.69 1.95
CA ARG A 38 -20.36 -4.58 2.38
C ARG A 38 -20.58 -5.01 3.82
N LEU A 39 -20.51 -6.31 4.07
CA LEU A 39 -20.63 -6.87 5.41
C LEU A 39 -19.26 -7.17 6.01
N SER A 40 -19.04 -6.71 7.24
CA SER A 40 -17.85 -7.03 8.02
C SER A 40 -18.12 -8.28 8.88
N ARG A 41 -17.51 -9.40 8.49
CA ARG A 41 -17.55 -10.66 9.26
C ARG A 41 -16.51 -10.70 10.39
N ASP A 42 -15.55 -9.78 10.38
CA ASP A 42 -14.47 -9.61 11.35
C ASP A 42 -14.81 -8.55 12.42
N ALA A 43 -16.09 -8.45 12.79
CA ALA A 43 -16.64 -7.51 13.77
C ALA A 43 -16.24 -6.04 13.50
N GLY A 44 -16.74 -5.48 12.40
CA GLY A 44 -16.58 -4.09 11.96
C GLY A 44 -15.14 -3.63 11.77
N ARG A 45 -14.16 -4.54 11.60
CA ARG A 45 -12.75 -4.20 11.36
C ARG A 45 -12.47 -3.93 9.88
N THR A 46 -12.97 -4.75 8.96
CA THR A 46 -12.82 -4.53 7.51
C THR A 46 -14.13 -4.74 6.76
N TYR A 47 -14.29 -4.04 5.64
CA TYR A 47 -15.46 -4.14 4.75
C TYR A 47 -15.01 -4.64 3.36
N PRO A 48 -14.61 -5.93 3.23
CA PRO A 48 -13.95 -6.43 2.03
C PRO A 48 -14.95 -6.68 0.89
N GLN A 49 -14.51 -6.47 -0.34
CA GLN A 49 -15.36 -6.61 -1.54
C GLN A 49 -15.95 -8.02 -1.71
N LYS A 50 -15.25 -9.07 -1.25
CA LYS A 50 -15.74 -10.47 -1.22
C LYS A 50 -16.97 -10.71 -0.32
N HIS A 51 -17.38 -9.71 0.46
CA HIS A 51 -18.58 -9.72 1.29
C HIS A 51 -19.54 -8.56 0.93
N GLU A 52 -19.40 -8.02 -0.29
CA GLU A 52 -20.37 -7.09 -0.88
C GLU A 52 -21.59 -7.86 -1.41
N ARG A 53 -22.79 -7.40 -1.05
CA ARG A 53 -24.08 -7.91 -1.55
C ARG A 53 -24.98 -6.77 -2.00
N VAL A 54 -26.14 -7.10 -2.59
CA VAL A 54 -27.21 -6.13 -2.89
C VAL A 54 -27.68 -5.49 -1.57
N LEU A 55 -27.87 -4.16 -1.57
CA LEU A 55 -28.44 -3.44 -0.43
C LEU A 55 -29.95 -3.68 -0.36
N THR A 56 -30.45 -3.90 0.85
CA THR A 56 -31.85 -4.23 1.15
C THR A 56 -32.30 -3.48 2.39
N GLU A 57 -33.60 -3.19 2.47
CA GLU A 57 -34.23 -2.60 3.66
C GLU A 57 -34.13 -3.48 4.92
N ALA A 58 -33.97 -4.79 4.75
CA ALA A 58 -33.68 -5.71 5.85
C ALA A 58 -32.31 -5.42 6.48
N LEU A 59 -32.32 -5.10 7.77
CA LEU A 59 -31.12 -4.84 8.58
C LEU A 59 -30.16 -6.05 8.55
N PRO A 60 -28.87 -5.88 8.19
CA PRO A 60 -27.90 -6.96 8.25
C PRO A 60 -27.59 -7.42 9.68
N THR A 61 -27.32 -8.71 9.86
CA THR A 61 -26.86 -9.29 11.15
C THR A 61 -25.37 -9.04 11.46
N PHE A 62 -24.62 -8.46 10.51
CA PHE A 62 -23.21 -8.09 10.63
C PHE A 62 -23.07 -6.58 10.43
N PRO A 63 -22.07 -5.91 11.05
CA PRO A 63 -21.78 -4.50 10.78
C PRO A 63 -21.64 -4.23 9.27
N ALA A 64 -22.28 -3.17 8.80
CA ALA A 64 -22.59 -3.00 7.38
C ALA A 64 -22.26 -1.59 6.88
N ALA A 65 -21.49 -1.52 5.80
CA ALA A 65 -21.09 -0.26 5.17
C ALA A 65 -21.71 -0.14 3.76
N VAL A 66 -22.37 0.98 3.47
CA VAL A 66 -22.84 1.31 2.12
C VAL A 66 -21.70 1.89 1.30
N ARG A 67 -21.74 1.74 -0.02
CA ARG A 67 -20.77 2.35 -0.94
C ARG A 67 -21.09 3.83 -1.15
N ILE A 68 -20.09 4.70 -0.98
CA ILE A 68 -20.22 6.16 -1.14
C ILE A 68 -20.39 6.51 -2.63
N PHE A 69 -19.57 5.89 -3.49
CA PHE A 69 -19.59 6.12 -4.94
C PHE A 69 -20.32 5.01 -5.70
N GLY A 70 -21.05 5.42 -6.74
CA GLY A 70 -21.68 4.53 -7.72
C GLY A 70 -20.70 4.00 -8.78
N LYS A 71 -21.22 3.15 -9.67
CA LYS A 71 -20.46 2.59 -10.81
C LYS A 71 -20.05 3.64 -11.85
N ASP A 72 -20.71 4.79 -11.82
CA ASP A 72 -20.54 5.96 -12.67
C ASP A 72 -19.47 6.94 -12.17
N GLY A 73 -18.84 6.66 -11.02
CA GLY A 73 -17.81 7.53 -10.44
C GLY A 73 -18.35 8.70 -9.59
N THR A 74 -19.65 8.73 -9.28
CA THR A 74 -20.29 9.82 -8.54
C THR A 74 -20.89 9.38 -7.21
N CYS A 75 -21.06 10.31 -6.26
CA CYS A 75 -21.74 10.09 -4.98
C CYS A 75 -23.07 10.86 -4.90
N ALA A 76 -24.05 10.29 -4.18
CA ALA A 76 -25.37 10.91 -3.95
C ALA A 76 -25.43 11.73 -2.64
N ALA A 77 -24.42 11.60 -1.79
CA ALA A 77 -24.22 12.39 -0.59
C ALA A 77 -22.71 12.52 -0.35
N ILE A 78 -22.28 13.61 0.30
CA ILE A 78 -20.98 13.63 0.98
C ILE A 78 -21.15 12.94 2.34
N PHE A 79 -20.14 12.18 2.76
CA PHE A 79 -20.09 11.54 4.06
C PHE A 79 -18.83 12.01 4.79
N LEU A 80 -18.99 12.50 6.02
CA LEU A 80 -17.90 12.95 6.88
C LEU A 80 -17.83 12.02 8.11
N ASP A 81 -16.75 11.26 8.27
CA ASP A 81 -16.53 10.31 9.37
C ASP A 81 -15.62 10.96 10.42
N PHE A 82 -16.14 11.30 11.60
CA PHE A 82 -15.38 11.92 12.69
C PHE A 82 -15.05 10.86 13.74
N ASP A 83 -13.83 10.29 13.71
CA ASP A 83 -13.47 9.17 14.59
C ASP A 83 -12.90 9.64 15.94
N SER A 84 -13.54 9.16 17.02
CA SER A 84 -13.09 9.40 18.39
C SER A 84 -11.77 8.73 18.72
N SER A 85 -11.28 7.79 17.89
CA SER A 85 -9.93 7.21 18.06
C SER A 85 -8.79 8.17 17.71
N VAL A 86 -9.04 9.18 16.86
CA VAL A 86 -8.00 10.11 16.35
C VAL A 86 -7.77 11.30 17.28
N ALA A 87 -8.83 11.81 17.93
CA ALA A 87 -8.77 13.02 18.76
C ALA A 87 -9.46 12.90 20.14
N GLY A 88 -10.17 11.81 20.43
CA GLY A 88 -11.04 11.70 21.60
C GLY A 88 -12.44 12.28 21.35
N VAL A 89 -13.40 11.94 22.22
CA VAL A 89 -14.82 12.24 22.02
C VAL A 89 -15.12 13.74 22.11
N ASP A 90 -14.49 14.47 23.04
CA ASP A 90 -14.73 15.91 23.21
C ASP A 90 -14.30 16.74 21.99
N TRP A 91 -13.20 16.33 21.33
CA TRP A 91 -12.74 16.94 20.09
C TRP A 91 -13.61 16.57 18.89
N VAL A 92 -14.12 15.33 18.81
CA VAL A 92 -15.16 14.96 17.83
C VAL A 92 -16.42 15.81 18.02
N GLU A 93 -16.87 16.06 19.26
CA GLU A 93 -18.00 16.96 19.48
C GLU A 93 -17.69 18.42 19.11
N ALA A 94 -16.46 18.89 19.29
CA ALA A 94 -16.05 20.22 18.88
C ALA A 94 -16.01 20.38 17.35
N ASP A 95 -15.33 19.48 16.64
CA ASP A 95 -15.25 19.45 15.18
C ASP A 95 -16.63 19.29 14.54
N VAL A 96 -17.49 18.41 15.09
CA VAL A 96 -18.86 18.23 14.58
C VAL A 96 -19.72 19.47 14.79
N ARG A 97 -19.66 20.14 15.95
CA ARG A 97 -20.35 21.42 16.14
C ARG A 97 -19.80 22.50 15.19
N ALA A 98 -18.49 22.49 14.90
CA ALA A 98 -17.88 23.44 13.98
C ALA A 98 -18.30 23.21 12.53
N VAL A 99 -18.37 21.95 12.05
CA VAL A 99 -18.90 21.65 10.71
C VAL A 99 -20.41 21.91 10.62
N GLN A 100 -21.18 21.71 11.71
CA GLN A 100 -22.61 22.05 11.75
C GLN A 100 -22.85 23.56 11.65
N ASN A 101 -22.05 24.37 12.35
CA ASN A 101 -22.11 25.83 12.22
C ASN A 101 -21.74 26.29 10.79
N TRP A 102 -20.74 25.67 10.17
CA TRP A 102 -20.36 25.92 8.78
C TRP A 102 -21.48 25.53 7.79
N LEU A 103 -22.02 24.32 7.92
CA LEU A 103 -23.14 23.83 7.09
C LEU A 103 -24.37 24.75 7.22
N HIS A 104 -24.69 25.21 8.43
CA HIS A 104 -25.77 26.18 8.64
C HIS A 104 -25.46 27.53 7.96
N ALA A 105 -24.21 28.01 8.00
CA ALA A 105 -23.81 29.27 7.39
C ALA A 105 -23.92 29.25 5.85
N VAL A 106 -23.58 28.13 5.20
CA VAL A 106 -23.75 27.92 3.75
C VAL A 106 -25.17 27.46 3.35
N GLY A 107 -26.11 27.39 4.29
CA GLY A 107 -27.50 27.00 4.06
C GLY A 107 -27.74 25.50 3.80
N ALA A 108 -26.75 24.66 4.09
CA ALA A 108 -26.83 23.22 3.86
C ALA A 108 -27.63 22.49 4.94
N ARG A 109 -28.30 21.40 4.52
CA ARG A 109 -29.03 20.45 5.37
C ARG A 109 -28.23 19.16 5.48
N TRP A 110 -28.14 18.60 6.68
CA TRP A 110 -27.40 17.36 6.93
C TRP A 110 -28.19 16.36 7.77
N ILE A 111 -27.69 15.13 7.80
CA ILE A 111 -28.11 14.07 8.72
C ILE A 111 -26.93 13.76 9.62
N GLU A 112 -27.17 13.56 10.91
CA GLU A 112 -26.13 13.19 11.88
C GLU A 112 -26.49 11.86 12.59
N ASP A 113 -25.48 11.01 12.74
CA ASP A 113 -25.52 9.85 13.64
C ASP A 113 -24.26 9.75 14.51
N TYR A 114 -24.32 8.90 15.53
CA TYR A 114 -23.20 8.59 16.41
C TYR A 114 -23.05 7.08 16.62
N SER A 115 -21.80 6.68 16.86
CA SER A 115 -21.42 5.31 17.17
C SER A 115 -21.35 5.08 18.69
N PRO A 116 -21.49 3.83 19.17
CA PRO A 116 -21.31 3.48 20.59
C PRO A 116 -19.90 3.77 21.17
N ASN A 117 -18.92 4.17 20.35
CA ASN A 117 -17.60 4.65 20.80
C ASN A 117 -17.44 6.18 20.72
N GLY A 118 -18.49 6.93 20.41
CA GLY A 118 -18.47 8.40 20.37
C GLY A 118 -17.90 9.02 19.10
N GLY A 119 -17.48 8.22 18.11
CA GLY A 119 -17.27 8.73 16.75
C GLY A 119 -18.62 9.06 16.09
N ARG A 120 -18.68 10.11 15.29
CA ARG A 120 -19.91 10.69 14.72
C ARG A 120 -19.83 10.74 13.20
N HIS A 121 -20.95 10.60 12.51
CA HIS A 121 -21.00 10.78 11.06
C HIS A 121 -21.91 11.95 10.69
N VAL A 122 -21.52 12.74 9.69
CA VAL A 122 -22.36 13.76 9.07
C VAL A 122 -22.54 13.45 7.59
N TYR A 123 -23.79 13.31 7.15
CA TYR A 123 -24.16 13.05 5.76
C TYR A 123 -24.80 14.30 5.15
N ILE A 124 -24.39 14.67 3.94
CA ILE A 124 -24.91 15.82 3.20
C ILE A 124 -25.50 15.30 1.87
N PRO A 125 -26.79 14.93 1.82
CA PRO A 125 -27.43 14.45 0.59
C PRO A 125 -27.44 15.53 -0.49
N LEU A 126 -27.22 15.16 -1.75
CA LEU A 126 -27.11 16.08 -2.88
C LEU A 126 -28.17 15.77 -3.94
N GLU A 127 -28.80 16.81 -4.49
CA GLU A 127 -29.80 16.72 -5.56
C GLU A 127 -29.15 16.27 -6.88
N GLN A 128 -27.96 16.82 -7.15
CA GLN A 128 -27.12 16.43 -8.27
C GLN A 128 -25.95 15.61 -7.74
N ARG A 129 -25.68 14.46 -8.37
CA ARG A 129 -24.59 13.57 -7.96
C ARG A 129 -23.24 14.17 -8.34
N VAL A 130 -22.33 14.22 -7.38
CA VAL A 130 -21.03 14.89 -7.51
C VAL A 130 -19.93 13.89 -7.86
N THR A 131 -18.91 14.32 -8.63
CA THR A 131 -17.82 13.44 -9.08
C THR A 131 -16.90 13.02 -7.92
N PHE A 132 -16.18 11.91 -8.09
CA PHE A 132 -15.12 11.49 -7.18
C PHE A 132 -14.09 12.58 -6.90
N SER A 133 -13.62 13.32 -7.91
CA SER A 133 -12.64 14.40 -7.74
C SER A 133 -13.19 15.56 -6.93
N ASP A 134 -14.41 16.04 -7.24
CA ASP A 134 -14.98 17.21 -6.57
C ASP A 134 -15.37 16.88 -5.11
N ALA A 135 -15.90 15.68 -4.87
CA ALA A 135 -16.23 15.19 -3.53
C ALA A 135 -14.96 14.95 -2.70
N ARG A 136 -13.89 14.40 -3.30
CA ARG A 136 -12.59 14.24 -2.65
C ARG A 136 -11.98 15.60 -2.30
N ASP A 137 -11.97 16.55 -3.24
CA ASP A 137 -11.40 17.88 -3.02
C ASP A 137 -12.07 18.61 -1.85
N LEU A 138 -13.41 18.55 -1.77
CA LEU A 138 -14.16 19.11 -0.64
C LEU A 138 -13.80 18.43 0.69
N VAL A 139 -13.76 17.10 0.74
CA VAL A 139 -13.50 16.35 1.99
C VAL A 139 -12.03 16.46 2.43
N GLU A 140 -11.08 16.51 1.50
CA GLU A 140 -9.67 16.73 1.84
C GLU A 140 -9.42 18.14 2.41
N ALA A 141 -10.09 19.16 1.87
CA ALA A 141 -10.10 20.54 2.36
C ALA A 141 -10.84 20.70 3.71
N LEU A 142 -12.00 20.07 3.89
CA LEU A 142 -12.66 20.00 5.20
C LEU A 142 -11.76 19.34 6.25
N GLY A 143 -11.03 18.30 5.85
CA GLY A 143 -10.03 17.63 6.68
C GLY A 143 -8.73 18.41 6.91
N THR A 144 -8.55 19.62 6.35
CA THR A 144 -7.52 20.57 6.85
C THR A 144 -8.09 21.55 7.88
N ARG A 145 -9.42 21.76 7.91
CA ARG A 145 -10.10 22.55 8.95
C ARG A 145 -10.42 21.76 10.22
N TYR A 146 -10.74 20.46 10.10
CA TYR A 146 -11.17 19.60 11.21
C TYR A 146 -10.22 18.43 11.43
N ARG A 147 -9.76 18.22 12.67
CA ARG A 147 -8.69 17.24 12.99
C ARG A 147 -9.18 15.80 13.07
N SER A 148 -10.41 15.58 13.55
CA SER A 148 -10.98 14.24 13.76
C SER A 148 -11.65 13.65 12.52
N LEU A 149 -11.74 14.40 11.42
CA LEU A 149 -12.35 13.99 10.16
C LEU A 149 -11.44 13.03 9.36
N ASP A 150 -11.85 11.76 9.28
CA ASP A 150 -11.25 10.78 8.36
C ASP A 150 -11.66 11.08 6.91
N LYS A 151 -10.65 11.28 6.08
CA LYS A 151 -10.73 11.61 4.65
C LYS A 151 -10.77 10.34 3.78
N THR A 152 -10.28 9.21 4.30
CA THR A 152 -10.07 7.98 3.53
C THR A 152 -11.31 7.44 2.82
N PRO A 153 -12.56 7.57 3.34
CA PRO A 153 -13.75 7.11 2.62
C PRO A 153 -13.98 7.83 1.28
N HIS A 154 -13.49 9.06 1.13
CA HIS A 154 -13.56 9.85 -0.11
C HIS A 154 -12.28 9.79 -0.96
N GLN A 155 -11.17 9.27 -0.44
CA GLN A 155 -9.91 9.19 -1.18
C GLN A 155 -9.82 7.98 -2.13
N ASN A 156 -10.71 6.99 -2.03
CA ASN A 156 -10.67 5.78 -2.86
C ASN A 156 -12.03 5.41 -3.48
N LEU A 157 -12.14 5.56 -4.81
CA LEU A 157 -13.35 5.28 -5.58
C LEU A 157 -13.87 3.84 -5.43
N LEU A 158 -12.99 2.82 -5.36
CA LEU A 158 -13.36 1.40 -5.33
C LEU A 158 -13.61 0.86 -3.91
N HIS A 159 -12.97 1.46 -2.90
CA HIS A 159 -13.01 0.99 -1.51
C HIS A 159 -13.84 1.87 -0.58
N GLY A 160 -14.07 3.14 -0.92
CA GLY A 160 -14.88 4.08 -0.16
C GLY A 160 -16.27 3.53 0.19
N CYS A 161 -16.46 3.22 1.46
CA CYS A 161 -17.71 2.75 2.04
C CYS A 161 -17.76 3.10 3.51
N MET A 162 -18.96 3.33 4.04
CA MET A 162 -19.17 3.86 5.37
C MET A 162 -20.44 3.29 5.99
N ARG A 163 -20.47 3.14 7.32
CA ARG A 163 -21.70 2.75 8.03
C ARG A 163 -22.77 3.82 7.83
N THR A 164 -24.03 3.41 7.89
CA THR A 164 -25.20 4.29 7.85
C THR A 164 -26.02 4.15 9.13
N PRO A 165 -26.93 5.10 9.42
CA PRO A 165 -27.80 5.03 10.59
C PRO A 165 -28.50 3.68 10.68
N GLY A 166 -28.57 3.10 11.88
CA GLY A 166 -29.13 1.79 12.14
C GLY A 166 -28.19 0.60 11.94
N SER A 167 -27.03 0.74 11.27
CA SER A 167 -26.05 -0.36 11.11
C SER A 167 -25.66 -0.98 12.47
N PRO A 168 -25.49 -2.31 12.59
CA PRO A 168 -24.85 -2.91 13.75
C PRO A 168 -23.42 -2.40 13.93
N HIS A 169 -22.93 -2.39 15.18
CA HIS A 169 -21.61 -1.88 15.51
C HIS A 169 -20.69 -2.95 16.14
N LYS A 170 -19.36 -2.80 15.95
CA LYS A 170 -18.32 -3.79 16.30
C LYS A 170 -18.19 -4.14 17.79
N ARG A 171 -18.63 -3.26 18.68
CA ARG A 171 -18.61 -3.46 20.16
C ARG A 171 -20.00 -3.78 20.72
N GLY A 172 -20.93 -4.23 19.86
CA GLY A 172 -22.36 -4.21 20.16
C GLY A 172 -22.95 -2.81 19.98
N GLY A 173 -24.27 -2.73 20.14
CA GLY A 173 -25.05 -1.54 19.78
C GLY A 173 -25.19 -1.36 18.26
N HIS A 174 -25.75 -0.22 17.88
CA HIS A 174 -25.95 0.20 16.49
C HIS A 174 -25.46 1.64 16.32
N GLN A 175 -25.35 2.10 15.08
CA GLN A 175 -25.19 3.50 14.76
C GLN A 175 -26.54 4.22 15.04
N GLU A 176 -26.59 5.13 16.02
CA GLU A 176 -27.83 5.79 16.48
C GLU A 176 -27.92 7.22 15.93
N LEU A 177 -29.09 7.64 15.41
CA LEU A 177 -29.28 9.01 14.92
C LEU A 177 -29.15 10.03 16.07
N ALA A 178 -28.48 11.16 15.81
CA ALA A 178 -28.45 12.31 16.73
C ALA A 178 -29.72 13.18 16.63
N MET A 179 -30.62 12.87 15.70
CA MET A 179 -31.82 13.62 15.35
C MET A 179 -33.04 12.69 15.15
N SER A 180 -34.25 13.23 15.05
CA SER A 180 -35.43 12.41 14.76
C SER A 180 -35.39 11.78 13.36
N LEU A 181 -35.95 10.57 13.22
CA LEU A 181 -35.97 9.85 11.94
C LEU A 181 -36.78 10.59 10.87
N SER A 182 -37.84 11.30 11.25
CA SER A 182 -38.62 12.13 10.33
C SER A 182 -37.82 13.30 9.76
N MET A 183 -37.02 13.99 10.58
CA MET A 183 -36.11 15.04 10.11
C MET A 183 -35.02 14.47 9.20
N ALA A 184 -34.39 13.36 9.58
CA ALA A 184 -33.38 12.70 8.76
C ALA A 184 -33.94 12.25 7.40
N TYR A 185 -35.15 11.67 7.39
CA TYR A 185 -35.82 11.24 6.17
C TYR A 185 -36.23 12.43 5.28
N ASP A 186 -36.65 13.56 5.86
CA ASP A 186 -36.95 14.77 5.10
C ASP A 186 -35.70 15.34 4.43
N VAL A 187 -34.55 15.37 5.11
CA VAL A 187 -33.26 15.79 4.51
C VAL A 187 -32.83 14.82 3.40
N ALA A 188 -33.01 13.51 3.59
CA ALA A 188 -32.72 12.50 2.57
C ALA A 188 -33.66 12.59 1.35
N ARG A 189 -34.92 13.02 1.55
CA ARG A 189 -35.93 13.17 0.48
C ARG A 189 -35.99 14.56 -0.15
N ARG A 190 -35.37 15.57 0.47
CA ARG A 190 -35.21 16.94 -0.04
C ARG A 190 -33.73 17.33 0.06
N PRO A 191 -32.88 16.78 -0.84
CA PRO A 191 -31.43 16.95 -0.77
C PRO A 191 -30.98 18.39 -1.05
N ASN A 192 -29.70 18.67 -0.82
CA ASN A 192 -29.10 19.97 -1.09
C ASN A 192 -28.96 20.21 -2.60
N SER A 193 -29.43 21.38 -3.06
CA SER A 193 -29.40 21.75 -4.47
C SER A 193 -27.99 22.11 -4.96
N ALA A 194 -27.84 22.22 -6.28
CA ALA A 194 -26.58 22.64 -6.92
C ALA A 194 -26.06 24.01 -6.43
N SER A 195 -26.93 24.92 -5.98
CA SER A 195 -26.52 26.22 -5.42
C SER A 195 -25.89 26.08 -4.02
N ILE A 196 -26.34 25.12 -3.20
CA ILE A 196 -25.73 24.80 -1.90
C ILE A 196 -24.38 24.10 -2.11
N TRP A 197 -24.29 23.21 -3.11
CA TRP A 197 -23.00 22.63 -3.51
C TRP A 197 -22.00 23.73 -3.93
N ALA A 198 -22.42 24.65 -4.79
CA ALA A 198 -21.61 25.79 -5.20
C ALA A 198 -21.16 26.62 -3.97
N ALA A 199 -22.06 26.93 -3.03
CA ALA A 199 -21.72 27.66 -1.81
C ALA A 199 -20.63 26.95 -0.97
N MET A 200 -20.78 25.65 -0.71
CA MET A 200 -19.76 24.85 0.00
C MET A 200 -18.40 24.89 -0.69
N THR A 201 -18.35 24.68 -2.01
CA THR A 201 -17.08 24.74 -2.78
C THR A 201 -16.50 26.15 -2.90
N THR A 202 -17.31 27.21 -2.76
CA THR A 202 -16.85 28.60 -2.81
C THR A 202 -16.21 29.03 -1.50
N ASP A 203 -16.81 28.66 -0.36
CA ASP A 203 -16.26 28.95 0.98
C ASP A 203 -14.95 28.20 1.26
N LEU A 204 -14.78 27.03 0.66
CA LEU A 204 -13.56 26.20 0.72
C LEU A 204 -12.60 26.42 -0.47
N ALA A 205 -12.82 27.44 -1.31
CA ALA A 205 -12.06 27.59 -2.56
C ALA A 205 -10.54 27.75 -2.32
N GLY A 206 -10.14 28.38 -1.21
CA GLY A 206 -8.73 28.54 -0.83
C GLY A 206 -8.09 27.21 -0.43
N GLU A 207 -8.74 26.43 0.44
CA GLU A 207 -8.25 25.12 0.87
C GLU A 207 -8.29 24.10 -0.27
N ILE A 208 -9.33 24.11 -1.12
CA ILE A 208 -9.39 23.28 -2.33
C ILE A 208 -8.23 23.62 -3.28
N ALA A 209 -7.93 24.92 -3.48
CA ALA A 209 -6.78 25.34 -4.26
C ALA A 209 -5.46 24.90 -3.62
N ALA A 210 -5.30 25.01 -2.30
CA ALA A 210 -4.10 24.58 -1.58
C ALA A 210 -3.89 23.06 -1.65
N VAL A 211 -4.94 22.25 -1.44
CA VAL A 211 -4.87 20.78 -1.56
C VAL A 211 -4.67 20.35 -3.02
N ARG A 212 -5.17 21.11 -4.01
CA ARG A 212 -4.81 20.92 -5.43
C ARG A 212 -3.34 21.26 -5.68
N ALA A 213 -2.83 22.38 -5.17
CA ALA A 213 -1.43 22.80 -5.33
C ALA A 213 -0.43 21.83 -4.68
N LEU A 214 -0.74 21.31 -3.49
CA LEU A 214 0.05 20.27 -2.81
C LEU A 214 0.14 18.95 -3.61
N ARG A 215 -0.83 18.71 -4.51
CA ARG A 215 -0.81 17.61 -5.50
C ARG A 215 -0.12 17.98 -6.82
N LEU A 216 0.22 19.25 -7.04
CA LEU A 216 0.70 19.83 -8.31
C LEU A 216 2.16 20.30 -8.26
N GLU A 217 2.73 20.58 -7.08
CA GLU A 217 4.17 20.88 -6.92
C GLU A 217 5.07 19.67 -7.26
N GLY A 218 4.48 18.50 -7.52
CA GLY A 218 5.14 17.29 -8.00
C GLY A 218 5.50 17.28 -9.50
N THR A 219 6.49 18.08 -9.90
CA THR A 219 7.24 18.02 -11.20
C THR A 219 6.71 18.88 -12.36
N PHE A 220 7.56 19.09 -13.38
CA PHE A 220 7.52 20.18 -14.38
C PHE A 220 7.70 19.65 -15.84
N THR A 221 7.18 20.38 -16.83
CA THR A 221 7.07 20.07 -18.28
C THR A 221 8.36 20.36 -19.10
N PRO A 222 8.49 20.03 -20.42
CA PRO A 222 7.54 19.48 -21.42
C PRO A 222 8.01 18.08 -21.97
N ALA A 223 7.96 17.60 -23.24
CA ALA A 223 7.76 18.17 -24.59
C ALA A 223 7.38 17.13 -25.70
N THR A 224 7.42 17.58 -26.96
CA THR A 224 6.95 16.99 -28.23
C THR A 224 8.10 16.53 -29.17
N ALA A 225 7.94 15.79 -30.27
CA ALA A 225 6.93 14.86 -30.86
C ALA A 225 7.64 14.14 -32.07
N GLU A 226 7.06 13.40 -33.03
CA GLU A 226 5.69 12.99 -33.42
C GLU A 226 5.78 11.57 -34.06
N THR A 227 4.99 11.20 -35.08
CA THR A 227 4.76 9.80 -35.51
C THR A 227 4.64 9.67 -37.05
N PRO A 228 4.59 8.44 -37.64
CA PRO A 228 3.40 7.58 -37.57
C PRO A 228 3.62 6.04 -37.39
N ARG A 229 2.89 5.44 -36.42
CA ARG A 229 1.74 4.51 -36.69
C ARG A 229 2.03 3.05 -37.14
N ILE A 230 1.55 1.90 -36.58
CA ILE A 230 1.77 0.53 -37.20
C ILE A 230 0.73 -0.62 -36.92
N GLN A 231 0.66 -1.56 -37.87
CA GLN A 231 0.03 -2.91 -37.97
C GLN A 231 0.14 -3.86 -36.74
N GLN A 232 -0.81 -4.81 -36.66
CA GLN A 232 -1.12 -5.68 -35.52
C GLN A 232 0.08 -6.41 -34.85
N ARG A 233 0.10 -6.39 -33.51
CA ARG A 233 0.95 -7.27 -32.67
C ARG A 233 0.10 -7.90 -31.57
N THR A 234 0.18 -9.22 -31.41
CA THR A 234 -0.46 -9.95 -30.30
C THR A 234 0.34 -9.71 -29.01
N GLY A 235 -0.19 -8.88 -28.11
CA GLY A 235 0.46 -8.51 -26.86
C GLY A 235 -0.54 -8.21 -25.74
N ARG A 236 -0.07 -8.11 -24.49
CA ARG A 236 -0.90 -7.63 -23.38
C ARG A 236 -0.81 -6.12 -23.26
N MET A 237 -1.97 -5.46 -23.14
CA MET A 237 -2.04 -4.02 -22.88
C MET A 237 -1.30 -3.68 -21.57
N SER A 238 -0.48 -2.63 -21.57
CA SER A 238 0.43 -2.35 -20.45
C SER A 238 -0.31 -2.07 -19.14
N ARG A 239 0.31 -2.42 -18.00
CA ARG A 239 -0.28 -2.21 -16.65
C ARG A 239 -0.73 -0.76 -16.45
N THR A 240 0.02 0.22 -16.98
CA THR A 240 -0.34 1.65 -16.95
C THR A 240 -1.66 1.93 -17.69
N MET A 241 -1.81 1.48 -18.94
CA MET A 241 -3.05 1.70 -19.71
C MET A 241 -4.23 0.94 -19.11
N GLN A 242 -4.00 -0.28 -18.59
CA GLN A 242 -5.03 -1.04 -17.88
C GLN A 242 -5.51 -0.31 -16.62
N LEU A 243 -4.58 0.24 -15.84
CA LEU A 243 -4.88 1.00 -14.64
C LEU A 243 -5.62 2.31 -14.99
N MET A 244 -5.17 3.08 -15.98
CA MET A 244 -5.88 4.28 -16.46
C MET A 244 -7.33 3.96 -16.88
N ALA A 245 -7.52 2.87 -17.64
CA ALA A 245 -8.85 2.44 -18.08
C ALA A 245 -9.75 2.00 -16.91
N GLN A 246 -9.16 1.49 -15.82
CA GLN A 246 -9.85 1.04 -14.62
C GLN A 246 -10.16 2.18 -13.63
N THR A 247 -9.23 3.12 -13.42
CA THR A 247 -9.32 4.14 -12.35
C THR A 247 -9.75 5.51 -12.85
N GLY A 248 -9.53 5.84 -14.12
CA GLY A 248 -9.67 7.19 -14.67
C GLY A 248 -8.49 8.10 -14.33
N LEU A 249 -7.54 7.62 -13.52
CA LEU A 249 -6.33 8.35 -13.14
C LEU A 249 -5.25 8.12 -14.20
N TYR A 250 -4.72 9.21 -14.74
CA TYR A 250 -3.64 9.20 -15.72
C TYR A 250 -2.55 10.19 -15.30
N ASP A 251 -1.32 9.91 -15.72
CA ASP A 251 -0.18 10.82 -15.54
C ASP A 251 -0.35 12.02 -16.47
N THR A 252 -0.59 13.20 -15.91
CA THR A 252 -0.80 14.45 -16.64
C THR A 252 0.46 14.97 -17.32
N ASN A 253 1.65 14.55 -16.87
CA ASN A 253 2.91 14.82 -17.58
C ASN A 253 3.03 14.02 -18.89
N ARG A 254 2.24 12.94 -19.00
CA ARG A 254 2.23 12.03 -20.15
C ARG A 254 1.01 12.24 -21.07
N TYR A 255 -0.09 12.76 -20.54
CA TYR A 255 -1.32 13.06 -21.28
C TYR A 255 -1.89 14.39 -20.81
N ALA A 256 -1.91 15.40 -21.67
CA ALA A 256 -2.29 16.77 -21.30
C ALA A 256 -3.79 16.93 -20.97
N SER A 257 -4.63 15.97 -21.34
CA SER A 257 -6.07 16.00 -21.09
C SER A 257 -6.71 14.61 -21.03
N ASP A 258 -7.96 14.56 -20.55
CA ASP A 258 -8.87 13.41 -20.67
C ASP A 258 -8.98 12.91 -22.12
N SER A 259 -8.81 13.81 -23.10
CA SER A 259 -8.88 13.46 -24.51
C SER A 259 -7.64 12.72 -25.00
N ASP A 260 -6.48 13.01 -24.42
CA ASP A 260 -5.24 12.30 -24.72
C ASP A 260 -5.18 10.98 -23.95
N ALA A 261 -5.64 10.97 -22.69
CA ALA A 261 -5.72 9.79 -21.84
C ALA A 261 -6.66 8.72 -22.43
N ARG A 262 -7.87 9.10 -22.85
CA ARG A 262 -8.81 8.16 -23.53
C ARG A 262 -8.20 7.65 -24.85
N GLN A 263 -7.59 8.52 -25.65
CA GLN A 263 -7.03 8.14 -26.95
C GLN A 263 -5.82 7.21 -26.80
N ALA A 264 -5.01 7.41 -25.77
CA ALA A 264 -3.90 6.55 -25.40
C ALA A 264 -4.36 5.15 -24.94
N ILE A 265 -5.47 5.06 -24.20
CA ILE A 265 -6.08 3.76 -23.82
C ILE A 265 -6.58 3.03 -25.06
N LEU A 266 -7.35 3.69 -25.93
CA LEU A 266 -7.86 3.07 -27.17
C LEU A 266 -6.73 2.63 -28.09
N THR A 267 -5.67 3.44 -28.20
CA THR A 267 -4.44 3.11 -28.92
C THR A 267 -3.73 1.90 -28.29
N GLY A 268 -3.61 1.87 -26.96
CA GLY A 268 -3.02 0.74 -26.24
C GLY A 268 -3.82 -0.56 -26.42
N ALA A 269 -5.15 -0.47 -26.47
CA ALA A 269 -6.04 -1.60 -26.72
C ALA A 269 -5.91 -2.12 -28.16
N ALA A 270 -6.03 -1.24 -29.16
CA ALA A 270 -5.90 -1.59 -30.57
C ALA A 270 -4.49 -2.13 -30.91
N ALA A 271 -3.43 -1.58 -30.31
CA ALA A 271 -2.05 -2.05 -30.49
C ALA A 271 -1.80 -3.46 -29.94
N CYS A 272 -2.71 -3.96 -29.10
CA CYS A 272 -2.68 -5.31 -28.53
C CYS A 272 -3.63 -6.29 -29.25
N GLY A 273 -4.26 -5.87 -30.35
CA GLY A 273 -5.19 -6.70 -31.14
C GLY A 273 -6.61 -6.77 -30.56
N MET A 274 -6.99 -5.88 -29.65
CA MET A 274 -8.35 -5.79 -29.12
C MET A 274 -9.33 -5.25 -30.18
N GLU A 275 -10.59 -5.66 -30.13
CA GLU A 275 -11.66 -5.09 -30.98
C GLU A 275 -12.49 -4.02 -30.25
N LEU A 276 -13.07 -3.09 -31.02
CA LEU A 276 -14.02 -2.08 -30.54
C LEU A 276 -15.15 -2.69 -29.69
N ILE A 277 -15.72 -3.82 -30.13
CA ILE A 277 -16.82 -4.49 -29.42
C ILE A 277 -16.40 -5.04 -28.05
N GLU A 278 -15.11 -5.31 -27.87
CA GLU A 278 -14.52 -5.74 -26.60
C GLU A 278 -14.29 -4.54 -25.66
N VAL A 279 -13.92 -3.38 -26.22
CA VAL A 279 -13.82 -2.09 -25.49
C VAL A 279 -15.22 -1.61 -25.05
N GLU A 280 -16.19 -1.56 -25.98
CA GLU A 280 -17.59 -1.22 -25.72
C GLU A 280 -18.15 -2.12 -24.59
N ARG A 281 -17.85 -3.43 -24.64
CA ARG A 281 -18.22 -4.40 -23.59
C ARG A 281 -17.57 -4.12 -22.24
N ARG A 282 -16.24 -3.88 -22.18
CA ARG A 282 -15.53 -3.58 -20.92
C ARG A 282 -15.99 -2.29 -20.26
N MET A 283 -16.38 -1.28 -21.05
CA MET A 283 -16.99 -0.05 -20.53
C MET A 283 -18.39 -0.34 -19.97
N MET A 284 -19.28 -0.98 -20.74
CA MET A 284 -20.66 -1.29 -20.30
C MET A 284 -20.74 -2.23 -19.10
N GLN A 285 -19.80 -3.17 -18.96
CA GLN A 285 -19.74 -4.09 -17.80
C GLN A 285 -19.15 -3.43 -16.54
N GLY A 286 -18.64 -2.20 -16.62
CA GLY A 286 -17.96 -1.53 -15.52
C GLY A 286 -16.58 -2.12 -15.20
N THR A 287 -15.95 -2.81 -16.17
CA THR A 287 -14.57 -3.30 -16.07
C THR A 287 -13.57 -2.17 -16.29
N TRP A 288 -13.89 -1.25 -17.20
CA TRP A 288 -13.12 -0.03 -17.48
C TRP A 288 -13.97 1.25 -17.23
N PRO A 289 -14.34 1.55 -15.97
CA PRO A 289 -15.13 2.73 -15.65
C PRO A 289 -14.32 4.03 -15.83
N GLY A 290 -12.99 3.98 -15.69
CA GLY A 290 -12.09 5.09 -15.99
C GLY A 290 -12.10 5.51 -17.46
N LEU A 291 -12.11 4.54 -18.38
CA LEU A 291 -12.34 4.86 -19.80
C LEU A 291 -13.75 5.43 -20.01
N ALA A 292 -14.76 4.94 -19.29
CA ALA A 292 -16.13 5.44 -19.40
C ALA A 292 -16.31 6.88 -18.89
N SER A 293 -15.57 7.31 -17.84
CA SER A 293 -15.65 8.68 -17.33
C SER A 293 -15.17 9.74 -18.33
N PHE A 294 -14.16 9.46 -19.15
CA PHE A 294 -13.72 10.39 -20.22
C PHE A 294 -14.78 10.64 -21.30
N TYR A 295 -15.82 9.80 -21.37
CA TYR A 295 -17.00 9.99 -22.22
C TYR A 295 -18.20 10.60 -21.51
N ALA A 296 -18.14 10.82 -20.19
CA ALA A 296 -19.26 11.35 -19.41
C ALA A 296 -19.70 12.74 -19.89
N ARG A 297 -18.74 13.56 -20.35
CA ARG A 297 -18.93 14.90 -20.96
C ARG A 297 -19.89 14.94 -22.15
N TYR A 298 -20.11 13.81 -22.82
CA TYR A 298 -21.09 13.69 -23.90
C TYR A 298 -22.44 13.23 -23.33
N ALA A 299 -23.54 13.84 -23.76
CA ALA A 299 -24.88 13.32 -23.46
C ALA A 299 -25.03 11.87 -23.95
N SER A 300 -25.77 11.04 -23.21
CA SER A 300 -25.74 9.55 -23.34
C SER A 300 -25.78 9.04 -24.80
N ARG A 301 -26.72 9.55 -25.61
CA ARG A 301 -26.91 9.22 -27.04
C ARG A 301 -25.69 9.48 -27.96
N HIS A 302 -24.72 10.29 -27.52
CA HIS A 302 -23.52 10.65 -28.30
C HIS A 302 -22.25 9.93 -27.81
N ARG A 303 -22.30 9.16 -26.71
CA ARG A 303 -21.13 8.48 -26.12
C ARG A 303 -20.54 7.39 -27.04
N ALA A 304 -21.37 6.49 -27.55
CA ALA A 304 -20.91 5.45 -28.49
C ALA A 304 -20.45 6.02 -29.85
N PRO A 305 -21.13 6.99 -30.48
CA PRO A 305 -20.60 7.70 -31.64
C PRO A 305 -19.27 8.43 -31.42
N ALA A 306 -18.99 8.92 -30.20
CA ALA A 306 -17.69 9.49 -29.85
C ALA A 306 -16.61 8.40 -29.78
N LEU A 307 -16.83 7.37 -28.96
CA LEU A 307 -15.94 6.22 -28.82
C LEU A 307 -15.55 5.58 -30.16
N ARG A 308 -16.50 5.47 -31.10
CA ARG A 308 -16.25 4.92 -32.45
C ARG A 308 -15.34 5.79 -33.31
N ARG A 309 -15.43 7.12 -33.20
CA ARG A 309 -14.54 8.05 -33.91
C ARG A 309 -13.13 7.96 -33.35
N ASP A 310 -13.02 8.02 -32.02
CA ASP A 310 -11.75 7.96 -31.31
C ASP A 310 -11.06 6.58 -31.52
N TRP A 311 -11.83 5.48 -31.59
CA TRP A 311 -11.35 4.15 -31.95
C TRP A 311 -10.85 4.08 -33.39
N LEU A 312 -11.59 4.65 -34.35
CA LEU A 312 -11.13 4.75 -35.73
C LEU A 312 -9.83 5.55 -35.79
N GLU A 313 -9.72 6.65 -35.06
CA GLU A 313 -8.49 7.44 -34.95
C GLU A 313 -7.34 6.65 -34.29
N ALA A 314 -7.61 5.75 -33.34
CA ALA A 314 -6.62 4.88 -32.70
C ALA A 314 -6.13 3.72 -33.59
N VAL A 315 -7.03 3.03 -34.30
CA VAL A 315 -6.66 2.02 -35.31
C VAL A 315 -5.98 2.68 -36.51
N THR A 316 -6.44 3.87 -36.89
CA THR A 316 -5.78 4.69 -37.92
C THR A 316 -4.43 5.21 -37.43
N TYR A 317 -4.24 5.44 -36.12
CA TYR A 317 -2.95 5.63 -35.45
C TYR A 317 -2.08 4.33 -35.46
N LEU A 318 -2.53 3.21 -36.04
CA LEU A 318 -1.81 1.93 -36.05
C LEU A 318 -1.71 1.27 -37.45
N SER A 319 -1.08 1.96 -38.43
CA SER A 319 -1.15 1.62 -39.88
C SER A 319 -0.02 2.07 -40.85
N LYS A 320 1.22 2.45 -40.46
CA LYS A 320 2.33 2.82 -41.40
C LYS A 320 3.75 2.23 -41.15
N ASN A 321 4.43 2.59 -40.06
CA ASN A 321 5.82 2.25 -39.72
C ASN A 321 5.94 1.40 -38.41
N PRO A 322 5.58 0.11 -38.43
CA PRO A 322 5.80 -1.17 -36.94
C PRO A 322 7.11 -1.25 -36.19
N GLY A 323 7.59 -0.09 -35.80
CA GLY A 323 8.80 0.11 -35.04
C GLY A 323 9.89 0.59 -35.96
N SER A 324 10.42 1.78 -35.66
CA SER A 324 11.78 2.10 -36.07
C SER A 324 12.75 1.10 -35.43
N LYS A 325 13.90 0.90 -36.08
CA LYS A 325 14.87 -0.13 -35.71
C LYS A 325 15.72 0.30 -34.51
N ILE A 326 16.35 -0.69 -33.89
CA ILE A 326 17.46 -0.49 -32.95
C ILE A 326 18.59 0.22 -33.70
N GLU A 327 18.96 1.42 -33.28
CA GLU A 327 20.22 2.03 -33.66
C GLU A 327 20.79 2.88 -32.52
N LYS A 328 22.12 2.94 -32.42
CA LYS A 328 22.83 3.47 -31.24
C LYS A 328 23.25 4.91 -31.48
N ASN A 329 23.01 5.81 -30.51
CA ASN A 329 23.91 6.94 -30.28
C ASN A 329 23.74 7.54 -28.87
N ASN A 330 24.78 7.42 -28.05
CA ASN A 330 24.87 8.07 -26.73
C ASN A 330 25.67 9.37 -26.87
N ALA A 331 25.06 10.55 -26.68
CA ALA A 331 25.81 11.80 -26.51
C ALA A 331 24.97 12.94 -25.90
N ARG A 332 24.66 12.89 -24.60
CA ARG A 332 24.49 14.09 -23.74
C ARG A 332 24.54 13.69 -22.27
N ILE A 333 25.44 14.32 -21.52
CA ILE A 333 25.55 14.16 -20.07
C ILE A 333 24.47 15.04 -19.42
N SER A 334 23.84 14.56 -18.36
CA SER A 334 22.97 15.35 -17.48
C SER A 334 23.10 14.81 -16.06
N PRO A 335 23.05 15.65 -15.02
CA PRO A 335 23.52 15.29 -13.68
C PRO A 335 22.56 14.32 -12.98
N THR A 336 22.96 13.05 -12.86
CA THR A 336 22.20 12.01 -12.15
C THR A 336 22.46 12.02 -10.64
N SER A 337 22.32 13.20 -10.02
CA SER A 337 22.44 13.41 -8.56
C SER A 337 21.22 14.17 -8.08
N GLN A 338 20.44 13.58 -7.17
CA GLN A 338 19.30 14.27 -6.55
C GLN A 338 19.79 15.38 -5.60
N PRO A 339 19.17 16.57 -5.60
CA PRO A 339 19.27 17.49 -4.47
C PRO A 339 18.72 16.83 -3.20
N ASN A 340 19.37 17.04 -2.06
CA ASN A 340 18.97 16.43 -0.80
C ASN A 340 17.69 17.09 -0.25
N THR A 341 16.54 16.42 -0.33
CA THR A 341 15.24 16.90 0.17
C THR A 341 14.84 16.19 1.46
N GLN A 342 15.64 16.38 2.52
CA GLN A 342 15.29 16.03 3.90
C GLN A 342 15.13 17.32 4.74
N PRO A 343 14.08 17.45 5.57
CA PRO A 343 13.92 18.60 6.47
C PRO A 343 15.07 18.74 7.45
N GLN A 344 15.43 19.98 7.81
CA GLN A 344 16.57 20.27 8.69
C GLN A 344 16.22 20.10 10.19
N GLY A 345 15.94 18.86 10.59
CA GLY A 345 15.68 18.47 11.99
C GLY A 345 16.92 18.63 12.88
N LEU A 346 16.73 19.20 14.08
CA LEU A 346 17.84 19.56 14.98
C LEU A 346 18.23 18.44 15.97
N LYS A 347 19.39 17.82 15.70
CA LYS A 347 20.32 17.25 16.70
C LYS A 347 19.79 16.21 17.69
N GLY A 348 19.58 14.99 17.19
CA GLY A 348 20.15 13.80 17.84
C GLY A 348 21.38 13.35 17.03
N ASN A 349 22.51 13.02 17.67
CA ASN A 349 23.74 12.61 16.97
C ASN A 349 23.89 11.08 16.90
N PRO A 350 23.58 10.44 15.77
CA PRO A 350 24.42 9.42 15.18
C PRO A 350 25.37 10.06 14.16
N THR A 351 26.55 9.47 13.92
CA THR A 351 27.53 10.03 12.99
C THR A 351 27.00 10.12 11.56
N SER A 352 27.16 11.28 10.92
CA SER A 352 26.70 11.58 9.57
C SER A 352 27.46 10.77 8.51
N SER A 353 27.08 9.51 8.30
CA SER A 353 27.65 8.69 7.24
C SER A 353 27.01 9.03 5.90
N ASN A 354 27.83 9.26 4.88
CA ASN A 354 27.37 9.41 3.51
C ASN A 354 26.68 8.09 3.09
N PRO A 355 25.45 8.08 2.55
CA PRO A 355 24.77 6.85 2.13
C PRO A 355 25.59 5.98 1.15
N ASP A 356 26.38 6.60 0.26
CA ASP A 356 27.31 5.87 -0.60
C ASP A 356 28.43 5.19 0.20
N ALA A 357 28.87 5.77 1.32
CA ALA A 357 29.89 5.18 2.19
C ALA A 357 29.36 3.94 2.94
N GLU A 358 28.14 3.98 3.48
CA GLU A 358 27.50 2.77 4.03
C GLU A 358 27.30 1.71 2.95
N HIS A 359 26.80 2.07 1.77
CA HIS A 359 26.66 1.13 0.67
C HIS A 359 27.99 0.57 0.14
N ARG A 360 29.10 1.31 0.21
CA ARG A 360 30.46 0.77 -0.02
C ARG A 360 30.86 -0.21 1.10
N PHE A 361 30.70 0.19 2.36
CA PHE A 361 31.01 -0.65 3.52
C PHE A 361 30.26 -1.99 3.50
N ILE A 362 28.95 -1.99 3.22
CA ILE A 362 28.13 -3.21 3.13
C ILE A 362 28.60 -4.12 1.96
N ARG A 363 29.12 -3.54 0.85
CA ARG A 363 29.71 -4.34 -0.26
C ARG A 363 31.05 -4.95 0.11
N THR A 364 31.93 -4.23 0.83
CA THR A 364 33.15 -4.77 1.40
C THR A 364 32.85 -5.85 2.44
N TRP A 365 31.85 -5.65 3.29
CA TRP A 365 31.35 -6.68 4.21
C TRP A 365 30.85 -7.93 3.49
N ARG A 366 30.15 -7.78 2.35
CA ARG A 366 29.75 -8.92 1.49
C ARG A 366 30.96 -9.67 0.91
N ASN A 367 32.11 -9.03 0.72
CA ASN A 367 33.37 -9.73 0.39
C ASN A 367 33.94 -10.46 1.60
N ALA A 368 34.00 -9.83 2.77
CA ALA A 368 34.47 -10.45 4.02
C ALA A 368 33.64 -11.68 4.41
N LEU A 369 32.31 -11.62 4.27
CA LEU A 369 31.41 -12.77 4.38
C LEU A 369 31.85 -13.90 3.45
N ARG A 370 32.08 -13.61 2.16
CA ARG A 370 32.44 -14.62 1.16
C ARG A 370 33.85 -15.21 1.37
N LEU A 371 34.76 -14.47 1.98
CA LEU A 371 36.06 -14.99 2.43
C LEU A 371 35.89 -15.97 3.61
N ARG A 372 35.10 -15.60 4.62
CA ARG A 372 34.87 -16.44 5.82
C ARG A 372 33.84 -17.54 5.64
N GLU A 373 33.03 -17.53 4.58
CA GLU A 373 31.94 -18.51 4.35
C GLU A 373 32.37 -19.99 4.40
N HIS A 374 33.67 -20.27 4.21
CA HIS A 374 34.24 -21.61 4.33
C HIS A 374 34.18 -22.18 5.77
N THR A 375 34.25 -21.35 6.82
CA THR A 375 34.18 -21.80 8.22
C THR A 375 32.78 -22.36 8.58
N TYR A 376 31.77 -21.97 7.81
CA TYR A 376 30.38 -22.41 7.98
C TYR A 376 30.01 -23.61 7.09
N THR A 377 30.99 -24.42 6.67
CA THR A 377 30.76 -25.56 5.76
C THR A 377 30.75 -26.93 6.46
N GLU A 378 31.47 -27.06 7.58
CA GLU A 378 31.67 -28.34 8.28
C GLU A 378 30.47 -28.79 9.15
N SER A 379 29.44 -27.95 9.29
CA SER A 379 28.28 -28.21 10.15
C SER A 379 26.95 -27.94 9.46
N ARG A 380 25.93 -28.76 9.76
CA ARG A 380 24.55 -28.55 9.24
C ARG A 380 23.96 -27.20 9.67
N THR A 381 24.35 -26.69 10.83
CA THR A 381 24.01 -25.35 11.34
C THR A 381 24.74 -24.22 10.61
N GLY A 382 25.86 -24.49 9.95
CA GLY A 382 26.61 -23.52 9.14
C GLY A 382 25.81 -22.99 7.95
N LEU A 383 25.00 -23.83 7.28
CA LEU A 383 24.11 -23.39 6.21
C LEU A 383 23.06 -22.38 6.71
N ALA A 384 22.51 -22.61 7.91
CA ALA A 384 21.59 -21.68 8.53
C ALA A 384 22.28 -20.36 8.94
N ARG A 385 23.51 -20.41 9.47
CA ARG A 385 24.33 -19.19 9.73
C ARG A 385 24.62 -18.40 8.45
N ARG A 386 24.98 -19.06 7.35
CA ARG A 386 25.19 -18.44 6.02
C ARG A 386 23.93 -17.74 5.48
N MET A 387 22.74 -18.23 5.87
CA MET A 387 21.46 -17.61 5.51
C MET A 387 21.07 -16.45 6.45
N VAL A 388 21.33 -16.57 7.77
CA VAL A 388 21.19 -15.44 8.72
C VAL A 388 22.08 -14.27 8.32
N LEU A 389 23.34 -14.53 7.95
CA LEU A 389 24.27 -13.51 7.46
C LEU A 389 23.80 -12.84 6.16
N ARG A 390 23.13 -13.59 5.25
CA ARG A 390 22.48 -13.03 4.05
C ARG A 390 21.29 -12.13 4.40
N ALA A 391 20.44 -12.55 5.34
CA ALA A 391 19.29 -11.77 5.78
C ALA A 391 19.72 -10.43 6.41
N LEU A 392 20.78 -10.43 7.23
CA LEU A 392 21.36 -9.19 7.77
C LEU A 392 21.96 -8.30 6.67
N ALA A 393 22.57 -8.89 5.64
CA ALA A 393 23.15 -8.13 4.51
C ALA A 393 22.08 -7.49 3.60
N GLU A 394 20.96 -8.16 3.39
CA GLU A 394 19.81 -7.59 2.66
C GLU A 394 19.13 -6.50 3.50
N ALA A 395 18.96 -6.73 4.80
CA ALA A 395 18.46 -5.73 5.76
C ALA A 395 19.29 -4.44 5.75
N ALA A 396 20.62 -4.54 5.88
CA ALA A 396 21.53 -3.40 5.83
C ALA A 396 21.50 -2.64 4.49
N HIS A 397 21.30 -3.37 3.38
CA HIS A 397 21.12 -2.75 2.07
C HIS A 397 19.78 -1.99 1.95
N MET A 398 18.74 -2.40 2.69
CA MET A 398 17.44 -1.72 2.72
C MET A 398 17.39 -0.52 3.68
N THR A 399 18.00 -0.62 4.86
CA THR A 399 18.14 0.49 5.81
C THR A 399 19.24 1.48 5.43
N ALA A 400 20.01 1.19 4.37
CA ALA A 400 21.21 1.90 3.96
C ALA A 400 22.25 2.11 5.08
N SER A 401 22.30 1.19 6.04
CA SER A 401 23.06 1.31 7.29
C SER A 401 23.70 -0.02 7.68
N ARG A 402 24.93 0.02 8.19
CA ARG A 402 25.56 -1.15 8.84
C ARG A 402 24.90 -1.56 10.16
N PHE A 403 24.01 -0.72 10.72
CA PHE A 403 23.29 -0.97 11.97
C PHE A 403 21.89 -1.52 11.69
N ILE A 404 21.48 -2.52 12.48
CA ILE A 404 20.37 -3.42 12.18
C ILE A 404 19.58 -3.72 13.47
N GLU A 405 18.38 -3.16 13.64
CA GLU A 405 17.52 -3.32 14.85
C GLU A 405 16.43 -4.41 14.70
N PHE A 406 16.61 -5.35 13.76
CA PHE A 406 15.60 -6.37 13.46
C PHE A 406 15.63 -7.54 14.46
N GLY A 407 14.63 -7.59 15.34
CA GLY A 407 14.45 -8.72 16.25
C GLY A 407 14.18 -10.05 15.54
N ASP A 408 14.56 -11.16 16.19
CA ASP A 408 14.61 -12.53 15.67
C ASP A 408 13.41 -12.97 14.83
N ARG A 409 12.19 -12.51 15.13
CA ARG A 409 10.96 -12.83 14.38
C ARG A 409 10.97 -12.29 12.94
N SER A 410 11.55 -11.13 12.67
CA SER A 410 11.68 -10.60 11.30
C SER A 410 12.75 -11.36 10.52
N ILE A 411 13.89 -11.65 11.16
CA ILE A 411 14.97 -12.45 10.55
C ILE A 411 14.51 -13.90 10.34
N ALA A 412 13.63 -14.46 11.18
CA ALA A 412 12.97 -15.75 10.95
C ALA A 412 12.12 -15.77 9.69
N VAL A 413 11.38 -14.68 9.40
CA VAL A 413 10.65 -14.56 8.12
C VAL A 413 11.62 -14.51 6.94
N ALA A 414 12.69 -13.70 7.03
CA ALA A 414 13.70 -13.57 5.97
C ALA A 414 14.53 -14.85 5.74
N THR A 415 14.73 -15.69 6.76
CA THR A 415 15.59 -16.89 6.67
C THR A 415 14.82 -18.21 6.52
N GLY A 416 13.50 -18.22 6.75
CA GLY A 416 12.68 -19.43 6.81
C GLY A 416 12.90 -20.31 8.04
N LEU A 417 13.75 -19.88 8.98
CA LEU A 417 14.04 -20.57 10.24
C LEU A 417 13.03 -20.19 11.33
N ASP A 418 13.02 -20.94 12.45
CA ASP A 418 12.31 -20.46 13.64
C ASP A 418 13.10 -19.34 14.36
N HIS A 419 12.37 -18.41 14.97
CA HIS A 419 12.92 -17.28 15.72
C HIS A 419 13.87 -17.68 16.86
N THR A 420 13.62 -18.79 17.58
CA THR A 420 14.54 -19.28 18.63
C THR A 420 15.85 -19.83 18.03
N THR A 421 15.78 -20.41 16.83
CA THR A 421 16.95 -20.89 16.08
C THR A 421 17.77 -19.72 15.54
N VAL A 422 17.10 -18.67 15.04
CA VAL A 422 17.74 -17.40 14.66
C VAL A 422 18.48 -16.77 15.84
N GLY A 423 17.83 -16.58 16.99
CA GLY A 423 18.46 -16.01 18.19
C GLY A 423 19.64 -16.84 18.70
N SER A 424 19.59 -18.17 18.55
CA SER A 424 20.71 -19.09 18.85
C SER A 424 21.87 -18.92 17.86
N HIS A 425 21.59 -18.77 16.57
CA HIS A 425 22.61 -18.54 15.54
C HIS A 425 23.25 -17.15 15.66
N LEU A 426 22.48 -16.09 15.88
CA LEU A 426 23.00 -14.74 16.15
C LEU A 426 23.87 -14.71 17.40
N ARG A 427 23.44 -15.40 18.47
CA ARG A 427 24.25 -15.57 19.69
C ARG A 427 25.57 -16.32 19.45
N THR A 428 25.59 -17.28 18.51
CA THR A 428 26.85 -17.94 18.15
C THR A 428 27.74 -17.00 17.32
N LEU A 429 27.18 -16.39 16.25
CA LEU A 429 27.90 -15.51 15.33
C LEU A 429 28.56 -14.32 16.03
N ARG A 430 27.90 -13.73 17.03
CA ARG A 430 28.45 -12.61 17.84
C ARG A 430 29.44 -13.03 18.93
N SER A 431 29.67 -14.34 19.10
CA SER A 431 30.64 -14.93 20.03
C SER A 431 31.76 -15.71 19.30
N GLU A 432 31.77 -15.68 17.97
CA GLU A 432 32.91 -16.13 17.16
C GLU A 432 34.07 -15.13 17.29
N LYS A 433 35.31 -15.61 17.19
CA LYS A 433 36.50 -14.73 17.20
C LYS A 433 36.46 -13.82 15.97
N ASP A 434 36.69 -12.52 16.20
CA ASP A 434 36.66 -11.47 15.17
C ASP A 434 35.36 -11.56 14.33
N PRO A 435 34.18 -11.31 14.94
CA PRO A 435 32.90 -11.70 14.35
C PRO A 435 32.49 -10.81 13.17
N LEU A 436 31.73 -11.37 12.23
CA LEU A 436 31.10 -10.62 11.12
C LEU A 436 29.95 -9.72 11.59
N VAL A 437 29.43 -9.94 12.79
CA VAL A 437 28.28 -9.22 13.36
C VAL A 437 28.52 -9.03 14.86
N THR A 438 28.53 -7.79 15.33
CA THR A 438 28.61 -7.47 16.76
C THR A 438 27.25 -7.02 17.29
N LEU A 439 26.98 -7.28 18.57
CA LEU A 439 25.83 -6.70 19.28
C LEU A 439 26.25 -5.35 19.86
N VAL A 440 25.52 -4.30 19.50
CA VAL A 440 25.71 -2.94 20.03
C VAL A 440 24.83 -2.73 21.25
N GLU A 441 23.54 -3.05 21.16
CA GLU A 441 22.60 -2.99 22.28
C GLU A 441 21.68 -4.22 22.31
N ARG A 442 21.31 -4.67 23.51
CA ARG A 442 20.25 -5.68 23.69
C ARG A 442 18.87 -5.03 23.53
N GLY A 443 17.94 -5.75 22.90
CA GLY A 443 16.57 -5.28 22.70
C GLY A 443 15.84 -4.97 24.01
N ARG A 444 15.07 -3.87 24.00
CA ARG A 444 14.28 -3.37 25.14
C ARG A 444 12.90 -2.95 24.66
N GLY A 445 11.86 -3.23 25.45
CA GLY A 445 10.50 -2.85 25.11
C GLY A 445 10.07 -3.44 23.76
N THR A 446 9.84 -2.58 22.76
CA THR A 446 9.46 -3.00 21.40
C THR A 446 10.65 -3.31 20.48
N LYS A 447 11.83 -2.74 20.78
CA LYS A 447 13.04 -2.78 19.93
C LYS A 447 13.74 -4.14 19.98
N GLY A 448 14.33 -4.54 18.84
CA GLY A 448 15.15 -5.74 18.72
C GLY A 448 16.57 -5.58 19.30
N ASP A 449 17.33 -6.67 19.34
CA ASP A 449 18.79 -6.60 19.52
C ASP A 449 19.38 -5.75 18.37
N LEU A 450 20.11 -4.68 18.71
CA LEU A 450 20.77 -3.80 17.74
C LEU A 450 22.12 -4.40 17.36
N TYR A 451 22.23 -4.90 16.14
CA TYR A 451 23.45 -5.47 15.57
C TYR A 451 24.18 -4.47 14.67
N MET A 452 25.51 -4.56 14.65
CA MET A 452 26.37 -3.87 13.68
C MET A 452 27.10 -4.90 12.81
N LEU A 453 27.07 -4.71 11.49
CA LEU A 453 27.92 -5.44 10.56
C LEU A 453 29.38 -5.00 10.73
N THR A 454 30.26 -5.95 11.00
CA THR A 454 31.69 -5.73 11.20
C THR A 454 32.52 -6.45 10.14
N VAL A 455 33.49 -5.75 9.54
CA VAL A 455 34.51 -6.37 8.67
C VAL A 455 35.64 -6.84 9.59
N PRO A 456 35.89 -8.16 9.72
CA PRO A 456 36.95 -8.65 10.60
C PRO A 456 38.34 -8.29 10.06
N GLU A 457 39.23 -7.86 10.96
CA GLU A 457 40.53 -7.28 10.60
C GLU A 457 41.46 -8.29 9.88
N ASP A 458 41.29 -9.59 10.12
CA ASP A 458 42.03 -10.70 9.48
C ASP A 458 41.72 -10.85 7.97
N VAL A 459 40.52 -10.47 7.53
CA VAL A 459 40.09 -10.54 6.12
C VAL A 459 39.88 -9.18 5.47
N LYS A 460 40.07 -8.08 6.21
CA LYS A 460 39.72 -6.70 5.81
C LYS A 460 40.38 -6.25 4.51
N THR A 461 41.71 -6.29 4.44
CA THR A 461 42.46 -5.90 3.22
C THR A 461 42.00 -6.72 2.01
N ALA A 462 41.94 -8.05 2.16
CA ALA A 462 41.47 -8.95 1.11
C ALA A 462 39.98 -8.74 0.73
N ALA A 463 39.15 -8.21 1.64
CA ALA A 463 37.77 -7.84 1.35
C ALA A 463 37.64 -6.49 0.63
N GLU A 464 38.58 -5.58 0.82
CA GLU A 464 38.68 -4.29 0.12
C GLU A 464 39.30 -4.44 -1.28
N ASP A 465 40.32 -5.28 -1.43
CA ASP A 465 40.94 -5.64 -2.73
C ASP A 465 39.98 -6.39 -3.68
N LEU A 466 38.98 -7.08 -3.14
CA LEU A 466 38.04 -7.88 -3.93
C LEU A 466 37.01 -7.00 -4.67
N THR A 467 36.95 -7.12 -6.00
CA THR A 467 35.94 -6.45 -6.82
C THR A 467 34.51 -6.78 -6.36
N TRP A 468 33.72 -5.77 -6.04
CA TRP A 468 32.32 -5.96 -5.61
C TRP A 468 31.48 -6.62 -6.71
N ARG A 469 30.72 -7.67 -6.33
CA ARG A 469 29.77 -8.33 -7.24
C ARG A 469 28.61 -7.40 -7.62
N LYS A 470 28.27 -7.39 -8.90
CA LYS A 470 26.99 -6.84 -9.40
C LYS A 470 25.85 -7.74 -8.92
N GLY A 471 24.71 -7.15 -8.56
CA GLY A 471 23.52 -7.87 -8.09
C GLY A 471 23.17 -7.61 -6.61
N LYS A 472 21.87 -7.73 -6.29
CA LYS A 472 21.39 -7.73 -4.91
C LYS A 472 21.89 -8.99 -4.19
N ILE A 473 22.09 -8.89 -2.88
CA ILE A 473 22.13 -10.08 -2.01
C ILE A 473 20.70 -10.35 -1.57
N HIS A 474 20.36 -11.62 -1.42
CA HIS A 474 19.03 -12.06 -1.02
C HIS A 474 19.12 -12.97 0.21
N ALA A 475 18.17 -12.78 1.12
CA ALA A 475 17.78 -13.77 2.11
C ALA A 475 17.06 -14.96 1.44
N LEU A 476 16.34 -15.78 2.21
CA LEU A 476 15.70 -16.97 1.67
C LEU A 476 14.46 -16.60 0.83
N ARG A 477 14.65 -16.52 -0.50
CA ARG A 477 13.54 -16.33 -1.44
C ARG A 477 12.52 -17.47 -1.30
N PRO A 478 11.20 -17.20 -1.39
CA PRO A 478 10.18 -18.04 -0.73
C PRO A 478 10.18 -19.50 -1.17
N VAL A 479 10.31 -19.77 -2.47
CA VAL A 479 10.35 -21.12 -3.05
C VAL A 479 11.37 -22.06 -2.36
N PHE A 480 12.47 -21.51 -1.84
CA PHE A 480 13.51 -22.28 -1.16
C PHE A 480 13.22 -22.58 0.32
N ARG A 481 12.04 -22.23 0.84
CA ARG A 481 11.54 -22.78 2.11
C ARG A 481 11.24 -24.27 1.97
N GLU A 482 10.60 -24.67 0.87
CA GLU A 482 10.33 -26.10 0.55
C GLU A 482 11.52 -26.76 -0.16
N LEU A 483 12.14 -26.08 -1.13
CA LEU A 483 13.31 -26.64 -1.85
C LEU A 483 14.62 -26.61 -1.03
N GLY A 484 14.59 -25.97 0.14
CA GLY A 484 15.69 -25.94 1.11
C GLY A 484 16.87 -25.03 0.78
N LEU A 485 17.73 -24.83 1.80
CA LEU A 485 18.92 -24.01 1.71
C LEU A 485 19.94 -24.43 0.62
N PRO A 486 20.18 -25.73 0.32
CA PRO A 486 21.10 -26.11 -0.75
C PRO A 486 20.67 -25.56 -2.12
N ALA A 487 19.38 -25.67 -2.46
CA ALA A 487 18.83 -25.11 -3.69
C ALA A 487 18.97 -23.57 -3.74
N ALA A 488 18.74 -22.87 -2.61
CA ALA A 488 18.92 -21.43 -2.53
C ALA A 488 20.34 -20.97 -2.89
N PHE A 489 21.37 -21.62 -2.31
CA PHE A 489 22.78 -21.26 -2.57
C PHE A 489 23.24 -21.65 -3.97
N ILE A 490 22.73 -22.74 -4.55
CA ILE A 490 23.06 -23.15 -5.92
C ILE A 490 22.42 -22.19 -6.93
N TYR A 491 21.16 -21.80 -6.73
CA TYR A 491 20.49 -20.83 -7.60
C TYR A 491 21.15 -19.44 -7.49
N GLU A 492 21.50 -18.97 -6.29
CA GLU A 492 22.30 -17.75 -6.09
C GLU A 492 23.64 -17.81 -6.85
N ALA A 493 24.33 -18.95 -6.83
CA ALA A 493 25.59 -19.13 -7.55
C ALA A 493 25.39 -19.06 -9.08
N LEU A 494 24.33 -19.68 -9.61
CA LEU A 494 24.01 -19.71 -11.04
C LEU A 494 23.52 -18.36 -11.59
N GLU A 495 22.87 -17.51 -10.77
CA GLU A 495 22.54 -16.13 -11.16
C GLU A 495 23.78 -15.24 -11.28
N HIS A 496 24.77 -15.41 -10.38
CA HIS A 496 26.02 -14.65 -10.42
C HIS A 496 27.00 -15.16 -11.48
N CYS A 497 26.92 -16.45 -11.82
CA CYS A 497 27.82 -17.15 -12.72
C CYS A 497 27.01 -18.21 -13.49
N PRO A 498 26.46 -17.89 -14.67
CA PRO A 498 25.76 -18.88 -15.50
C PRO A 498 26.74 -19.88 -16.12
N ALA A 499 26.22 -21.02 -16.57
CA ALA A 499 26.97 -22.10 -17.22
C ALA A 499 28.07 -22.73 -16.34
N LEU A 500 27.75 -23.06 -15.07
CA LEU A 500 28.64 -23.82 -14.19
C LEU A 500 28.40 -25.33 -14.29
N THR A 501 29.46 -26.13 -14.33
CA THR A 501 29.35 -27.59 -14.16
C THR A 501 29.05 -27.96 -12.70
N THR A 502 28.50 -29.16 -12.46
CA THR A 502 28.24 -29.69 -11.10
C THR A 502 29.48 -29.68 -10.20
N ALA A 503 30.69 -29.86 -10.74
CA ALA A 503 31.94 -29.79 -9.98
C ALA A 503 32.30 -28.37 -9.54
N GLU A 504 32.05 -27.37 -10.39
CA GLU A 504 32.26 -25.96 -10.07
C GLU A 504 31.20 -25.45 -9.10
N ILE A 505 29.94 -25.90 -9.23
CA ILE A 505 28.87 -25.60 -8.27
C ILE A 505 29.26 -26.09 -6.86
N VAL A 506 29.79 -27.31 -6.71
CA VAL A 506 30.37 -27.79 -5.44
C VAL A 506 31.51 -26.87 -4.97
N LYS A 507 32.46 -26.53 -5.85
CA LYS A 507 33.62 -25.67 -5.52
C LYS A 507 33.24 -24.25 -5.07
N VAL A 508 32.16 -23.69 -5.64
CA VAL A 508 31.66 -22.32 -5.39
C VAL A 508 30.72 -22.27 -4.18
N THR A 509 29.73 -23.16 -4.11
CA THR A 509 28.71 -23.17 -3.02
C THR A 509 29.22 -23.78 -1.72
N LYS A 510 30.28 -24.60 -1.78
CA LYS A 510 30.80 -25.41 -0.66
C LYS A 510 29.79 -26.40 -0.05
N LEU A 511 28.83 -26.84 -0.86
CA LEU A 511 27.90 -27.92 -0.50
C LEU A 511 28.49 -29.29 -0.83
N SER A 512 28.00 -30.36 -0.20
CA SER A 512 28.41 -31.73 -0.54
C SER A 512 27.96 -32.10 -1.96
N ARG A 513 28.69 -33.00 -2.62
CA ARG A 513 28.33 -33.46 -3.97
C ARG A 513 26.91 -34.05 -4.01
N THR A 514 26.48 -34.77 -2.97
CA THR A 514 25.12 -35.33 -2.87
C THR A 514 24.05 -34.25 -2.83
N ALA A 515 24.14 -33.30 -1.89
CA ALA A 515 23.20 -32.19 -1.75
C ALA A 515 23.18 -31.28 -2.99
N VAL A 516 24.29 -31.17 -3.74
CA VAL A 516 24.31 -30.49 -5.03
C VAL A 516 23.58 -31.29 -6.10
N SER A 517 23.82 -32.59 -6.25
CA SER A 517 23.08 -33.42 -7.23
C SER A 517 21.58 -33.43 -6.95
N GLU A 518 21.16 -33.70 -5.72
CA GLU A 518 19.77 -33.74 -5.28
C GLU A 518 19.05 -32.41 -5.57
N ALA A 519 19.65 -31.28 -5.18
CA ALA A 519 19.06 -29.97 -5.41
C ALA A 519 19.06 -29.55 -6.89
N LEU A 520 20.04 -29.97 -7.68
CA LEU A 520 20.04 -29.76 -9.14
C LEU A 520 18.92 -30.56 -9.82
N GLU A 521 18.72 -31.83 -9.44
CA GLU A 521 17.65 -32.68 -9.98
C GLU A 521 16.26 -32.11 -9.64
N VAL A 522 16.04 -31.69 -8.39
CA VAL A 522 14.78 -31.06 -7.96
C VAL A 522 14.54 -29.72 -8.68
N MET A 523 15.53 -28.84 -8.79
CA MET A 523 15.37 -27.56 -9.49
C MET A 523 15.20 -27.74 -11.02
N ALA A 524 15.77 -28.79 -11.60
CA ALA A 524 15.57 -29.14 -13.01
C ALA A 524 14.14 -29.66 -13.24
N ALA A 525 13.60 -30.49 -12.35
CA ALA A 525 12.23 -30.99 -12.43
C ALA A 525 11.19 -29.85 -12.37
N TRP A 526 11.45 -28.81 -11.57
CA TRP A 526 10.62 -27.59 -11.52
C TRP A 526 10.98 -26.54 -12.59
N ASN A 527 11.78 -26.90 -13.60
CA ASN A 527 12.21 -26.03 -14.70
C ASN A 527 12.83 -24.69 -14.25
N MET A 528 13.43 -24.65 -13.06
CA MET A 528 14.11 -23.46 -12.53
C MET A 528 15.50 -23.29 -13.15
N ILE A 529 16.13 -24.41 -13.46
CA ILE A 529 17.44 -24.50 -14.12
C ILE A 529 17.39 -25.49 -15.27
N ALA A 530 18.19 -25.25 -16.30
CA ALA A 530 18.39 -26.16 -17.42
C ALA A 530 19.84 -26.64 -17.46
N ARG A 531 20.05 -27.81 -18.04
CA ARG A 531 21.38 -28.34 -18.36
C ARG A 531 21.61 -28.30 -19.86
N ASP A 532 22.76 -27.81 -20.28
CA ASP A 532 23.12 -27.73 -21.69
C ASP A 532 23.84 -29.00 -22.19
N THR A 533 24.21 -29.01 -23.47
CA THR A 533 24.99 -30.08 -24.10
C THR A 533 26.43 -30.16 -23.58
N THR A 534 27.00 -29.08 -23.01
CA THR A 534 28.32 -29.09 -22.36
C THR A 534 28.29 -29.65 -20.93
N ARG A 535 27.10 -30.04 -20.43
CA ARG A 535 26.78 -30.52 -19.08
C ARG A 535 26.82 -29.45 -17.99
N ALA A 536 26.93 -28.18 -18.38
CA ALA A 536 26.82 -27.01 -17.53
C ALA A 536 25.35 -26.66 -17.22
N TRP A 537 25.13 -25.92 -16.15
CA TRP A 537 23.81 -25.51 -15.67
C TRP A 537 23.61 -24.01 -15.79
N SER A 538 22.38 -23.58 -16.10
CA SER A 538 21.97 -22.18 -16.19
C SER A 538 20.54 -21.99 -15.67
N VAL A 539 20.23 -20.76 -15.22
CA VAL A 539 18.87 -20.39 -14.77
C VAL A 539 17.94 -20.24 -15.96
N VAL A 540 16.72 -20.80 -15.86
CA VAL A 540 15.68 -20.64 -16.88
C VAL A 540 14.97 -19.31 -16.68
N ALA A 541 15.34 -18.30 -17.47
CA ALA A 541 14.86 -16.93 -17.31
C ALA A 541 13.34 -16.72 -17.50
N THR A 542 12.61 -17.72 -18.02
CA THR A 542 11.15 -17.70 -18.15
C THR A 542 10.40 -18.23 -16.92
N THR A 543 11.10 -18.83 -15.95
CA THR A 543 10.47 -19.49 -14.79
C THR A 543 10.34 -18.52 -13.61
N SER A 544 9.10 -18.24 -13.20
CA SER A 544 8.82 -17.35 -12.06
C SER A 544 8.97 -18.07 -10.72
N LEU A 545 9.93 -17.62 -9.92
CA LEU A 545 10.11 -18.08 -8.52
C LEU A 545 8.93 -17.72 -7.62
N LYS A 546 8.13 -16.70 -7.98
CA LYS A 546 6.92 -16.35 -7.23
C LYS A 546 5.83 -17.40 -7.49
N ASP A 547 5.60 -17.73 -8.74
CA ASP A 547 4.51 -18.62 -9.16
C ASP A 547 4.76 -20.05 -8.64
N LEU A 548 6.03 -20.48 -8.57
CA LEU A 548 6.42 -21.73 -7.88
C LEU A 548 6.20 -21.66 -6.36
N ALA A 549 6.50 -20.54 -5.71
CA ALA A 549 6.24 -20.38 -4.27
C ALA A 549 4.74 -20.33 -3.93
N GLU A 550 3.91 -19.80 -4.83
CA GLU A 550 2.45 -19.83 -4.75
C GLU A 550 1.93 -21.25 -4.98
N HIS A 551 2.45 -21.97 -5.98
CA HIS A 551 2.12 -23.37 -6.24
C HIS A 551 2.46 -24.31 -5.07
N PHE A 552 3.55 -24.04 -4.34
CA PHE A 552 3.95 -24.77 -3.15
C PHE A 552 3.23 -24.34 -1.85
N GLY A 553 2.30 -23.36 -1.91
CA GLY A 553 1.58 -22.86 -0.72
C GLY A 553 2.44 -22.06 0.27
N VAL A 554 3.64 -21.63 -0.15
CA VAL A 554 4.59 -20.96 0.74
C VAL A 554 4.15 -19.55 1.07
N LEU A 555 3.52 -18.85 0.13
CA LEU A 555 3.10 -17.46 0.35
C LEU A 555 2.02 -17.40 1.45
N GLU A 556 1.13 -18.38 1.48
CA GLU A 556 0.13 -18.63 2.52
C GLU A 556 0.79 -18.96 3.87
N ALA A 557 1.77 -19.86 3.89
CA ALA A 557 2.51 -20.23 5.09
C ALA A 557 3.30 -19.03 5.68
N VAL A 558 3.89 -18.19 4.83
CA VAL A 558 4.57 -16.95 5.22
C VAL A 558 3.57 -15.91 5.73
N ALA A 559 2.43 -15.73 5.06
CA ALA A 559 1.37 -14.83 5.53
C ALA A 559 0.81 -15.26 6.89
N ALA A 560 0.64 -16.57 7.13
CA ALA A 560 0.25 -17.12 8.42
C ALA A 560 1.33 -16.88 9.50
N GLN A 561 2.62 -17.06 9.17
CA GLN A 561 3.75 -16.75 10.07
C GLN A 561 3.75 -15.25 10.45
N LEU A 562 3.59 -14.36 9.47
CA LEU A 562 3.51 -12.91 9.68
C LEU A 562 2.31 -12.51 10.54
N GLN A 563 1.12 -13.05 10.27
CA GLN A 563 -0.08 -12.78 11.06
C GLN A 563 0.06 -13.30 12.50
N ARG A 564 0.66 -14.47 12.71
CA ARG A 564 0.98 -15.00 14.04
C ARG A 564 1.93 -14.06 14.79
N TYR A 565 3.05 -13.67 14.16
CA TYR A 565 4.00 -12.73 14.78
C TYR A 565 3.42 -11.32 14.99
N ARG A 566 2.42 -10.89 14.20
CA ARG A 566 1.66 -9.65 14.47
C ARG A 566 0.81 -9.76 15.73
N ILE A 567 0.14 -10.89 15.95
CA ILE A 567 -0.62 -11.16 17.18
C ILE A 567 0.32 -11.25 18.39
N GLU A 568 1.43 -11.98 18.29
CA GLU A 568 2.44 -12.07 19.35
C GLU A 568 3.02 -10.70 19.72
N ARG A 569 3.28 -9.83 18.74
CA ARG A 569 3.75 -8.44 18.97
C ARG A 569 2.70 -7.57 19.66
N ILE A 570 1.41 -7.75 19.36
CA ILE A 570 0.31 -7.04 20.07
C ILE A 570 0.24 -7.51 21.52
N LEU A 571 0.25 -8.83 21.76
CA LEU A 571 0.26 -9.40 23.11
C LEU A 571 1.48 -8.95 23.93
N TRP A 572 2.64 -8.82 23.29
CA TRP A 572 3.85 -8.28 23.94
C TRP A 572 3.70 -6.78 24.28
N LYS A 573 3.19 -5.94 23.38
CA LYS A 573 2.93 -4.51 23.66
C LYS A 573 1.88 -4.33 24.78
N GLU A 574 0.86 -5.19 24.82
CA GLU A 574 -0.10 -5.27 25.92
C GLU A 574 0.49 -5.80 27.24
N TRP A 575 1.50 -6.66 27.20
CA TRP A 575 2.17 -7.14 28.40
C TRP A 575 3.08 -6.05 28.97
N LEU A 576 3.84 -5.36 28.12
CA LEU A 576 4.70 -4.24 28.50
C LEU A 576 3.89 -3.16 29.24
N SER A 577 2.77 -2.70 28.68
CA SER A 577 1.93 -1.65 29.28
C SER A 577 1.23 -2.03 30.59
N LYS A 578 1.29 -3.30 31.00
CA LYS A 578 0.71 -3.82 32.25
C LYS A 578 1.77 -4.19 33.30
N ASN A 579 3.00 -4.49 32.90
CA ASN A 579 4.03 -5.09 33.76
C ASN A 579 5.32 -4.26 33.85
N VAL A 580 5.60 -3.42 32.85
CA VAL A 580 6.77 -2.54 32.86
C VAL A 580 6.30 -1.15 33.28
N ASN A 581 6.44 -0.85 34.57
CA ASN A 581 6.38 0.52 35.10
C ASN A 581 7.62 1.32 34.68
N THR A 582 7.93 1.34 33.38
CA THR A 582 8.61 2.49 32.80
C THR A 582 7.74 3.69 33.10
N VAL A 583 8.35 4.69 33.74
CA VAL A 583 7.85 6.07 33.70
C VAL A 583 7.45 6.34 32.26
N ALA A 584 6.22 6.79 32.04
CA ALA A 584 5.87 7.35 30.75
C ALA A 584 6.76 8.57 30.57
N GLU A 585 7.79 8.46 29.73
CA GLU A 585 8.54 9.61 29.24
C GLU A 585 7.50 10.48 28.53
N LEU A 586 7.07 11.53 29.24
CA LEU A 586 6.22 12.57 28.69
C LEU A 586 7.01 13.17 27.54
N LEU A 587 6.52 12.96 26.31
CA LEU A 587 7.14 13.42 25.07
C LEU A 587 7.70 14.82 25.29
N SER A 588 9.02 14.96 25.15
CA SER A 588 9.65 16.25 25.32
C SER A 588 9.04 17.22 24.29
N PRO A 589 8.70 18.48 24.63
CA PRO A 589 7.91 19.35 23.75
C PRO A 589 8.55 19.55 22.35
N GLY A 590 8.15 18.71 21.39
CA GLY A 590 8.80 18.57 20.09
C GLY A 590 8.79 17.15 19.50
N GLU A 591 8.48 16.09 20.26
CA GLU A 591 8.38 14.72 19.72
C GLU A 591 6.94 14.31 19.34
N ASP A 592 6.79 13.68 18.16
CA ASP A 592 5.50 13.31 17.56
C ASP A 592 4.95 11.96 18.05
N TYR A 593 3.62 11.82 17.99
CA TYR A 593 2.90 10.64 18.48
C TYR A 593 3.03 9.43 17.53
N PRO A 594 3.36 8.20 18.01
CA PRO A 594 3.77 7.06 17.17
C PRO A 594 2.60 6.33 16.47
N TRP A 595 1.94 7.02 15.54
CA TRP A 595 0.80 6.56 14.73
C TRP A 595 1.07 5.23 13.98
N GLU A 596 2.31 5.01 13.51
CA GLU A 596 2.73 3.84 12.75
C GLU A 596 2.45 2.49 13.42
N THR A 597 2.31 2.51 14.75
CA THR A 597 2.07 1.35 15.63
C THR A 597 0.77 0.61 15.32
N PHE A 598 -0.23 1.29 14.75
CA PHE A 598 -1.59 0.77 14.61
C PHE A 598 -1.92 0.22 13.21
N GLU A 599 -1.20 0.65 12.16
CA GLU A 599 -1.49 0.25 10.79
C GLU A 599 -0.74 -1.02 10.33
N GLY A 600 -1.42 -1.82 9.49
CA GLY A 600 -0.82 -2.98 8.84
C GLY A 600 0.06 -2.59 7.64
N PRO A 601 0.89 -3.53 7.14
CA PRO A 601 1.64 -3.32 5.90
C PRO A 601 0.68 -3.23 4.69
N PRO A 602 0.91 -2.32 3.73
CA PRO A 602 0.20 -2.29 2.45
C PRO A 602 0.47 -3.51 1.55
N ASP A 603 -0.49 -3.84 0.68
CA ASP A 603 -0.48 -5.06 -0.17
C ASP A 603 0.58 -5.07 -1.30
N GLU A 604 1.30 -3.97 -1.56
CA GLU A 604 2.35 -3.91 -2.59
C GLU A 604 3.77 -4.28 -2.09
N TRP A 605 3.92 -4.60 -0.79
CA TRP A 605 5.22 -4.93 -0.19
C TRP A 605 5.72 -6.32 -0.60
N ALA A 606 6.98 -6.41 -1.05
CA ALA A 606 7.68 -7.68 -1.13
C ALA A 606 8.06 -8.17 0.28
N LEU A 607 8.38 -9.45 0.43
CA LEU A 607 8.68 -10.03 1.76
C LEU A 607 9.92 -9.42 2.45
N VAL A 608 10.79 -8.79 1.68
CA VAL A 608 11.90 -7.96 2.17
C VAL A 608 11.36 -6.70 2.88
N ASP A 609 10.43 -5.99 2.25
CA ASP A 609 9.77 -4.81 2.81
C ASP A 609 8.93 -5.17 4.06
N MET A 610 8.25 -6.33 4.02
CA MET A 610 7.51 -6.85 5.18
C MET A 610 8.41 -7.29 6.35
N ALA A 611 9.66 -7.67 6.09
CA ALA A 611 10.61 -8.07 7.13
C ALA A 611 11.31 -6.86 7.76
N PHE A 612 11.66 -5.85 6.94
CA PHE A 612 12.62 -4.81 7.30
C PHE A 612 12.09 -3.36 7.29
N THR A 613 10.92 -3.06 6.71
CA THR A 613 10.41 -1.67 6.64
C THR A 613 9.49 -1.29 7.83
N LYS A 614 9.16 -2.23 8.74
CA LYS A 614 8.53 -1.94 10.05
C LYS A 614 9.09 -2.82 11.17
N ALA A 615 10.20 -2.39 11.76
CA ALA A 615 10.64 -2.86 13.07
C ALA A 615 11.26 -1.72 13.91
N GLY A 616 10.37 -0.87 14.43
CA GLY A 616 10.52 -0.16 15.71
C GLY A 616 9.46 -0.65 16.71
#